data_AF-A0A6N1DQF1-F1
#
_entry.id   AF-A0A6N1DQF1-F1
#
_cell.length_a   1.000
_cell.length_b   1.000
_cell.length_c   1.000
_cell.angle_alpha   90.00
_cell.angle_beta   90.00
_cell.angle_gamma   90.00
#
_symmetry.space_group_name_H-M   'P 1'
#
loop_
_entity.id
_entity.type
_entity.pdbx_description
1 polymer ?
#
loop_
_entity_poly.entity_id
_entity_poly.type
_entity_poly.pdbx_seq_one_letter_code
_entity_poly.pdbx_strand_id
1 'polypeptide(L)'
;MPSAHDPASAPETLPTLEIAAGETLTLPARTYRYANIAIAPGGILSIAENARQWLILHCEGDARVYGTIVFRGFHSTTDPVEAQAPDGERMRHRFVQDNLGGDGGDGGSKGVGNRGGRGAHGTADHGGGGGGAGFNGRPNMQPGGDASAWRGGRSGGHRPHGDGGDGGRRLRAGNGGLLYLYVGGSFDATGGRIELAGLDGPAGVNGGAGTGGGAVGTGPAGGGGGAPGGEGGRLVVKAARIAGDLPTVNVQGGAGGAGGRGYRNGRAGEAGLAGMVDYL
;
A
#
# COMPACT_ATOMS: atom_id res chain seq x y z
N MET A 1 60.33 -17.22 24.14
CA MET A 1 59.38 -17.12 23.01
C MET A 1 58.62 -15.81 23.16
N PRO A 2 58.74 -14.85 22.25
CA PRO A 2 58.04 -13.57 22.36
C PRO A 2 56.56 -13.76 22.00
N SER A 3 55.68 -13.24 22.86
CA SER A 3 54.24 -13.17 22.68
C SER A 3 53.92 -12.22 21.52
N ALA A 4 53.19 -12.72 20.52
CA ALA A 4 52.60 -11.90 19.49
C ALA A 4 51.48 -11.06 20.12
N HIS A 5 51.75 -9.76 20.29
CA HIS A 5 50.72 -8.77 20.49
C HIS A 5 49.80 -8.79 19.26
N ASP A 6 48.55 -9.19 19.45
CA ASP A 6 47.49 -8.86 18.51
C ASP A 6 47.47 -7.33 18.36
N PRO A 7 47.63 -6.78 17.14
CA PRO A 7 47.44 -5.36 16.94
C PRO A 7 45.96 -5.06 17.19
N ALA A 8 45.67 -4.31 18.25
CA ALA A 8 44.37 -3.72 18.48
C ALA A 8 43.92 -3.05 17.18
N SER A 9 42.89 -3.61 16.55
CA SER A 9 42.24 -3.02 15.40
C SER A 9 41.88 -1.58 15.76
N ALA A 10 42.29 -0.63 14.92
CA ALA A 10 41.92 0.76 15.10
C ALA A 10 40.39 0.86 15.29
N PRO A 11 39.88 1.69 16.22
CA PRO A 11 38.45 1.81 16.44
C PRO A 11 37.78 2.17 15.12
N GLU A 12 36.83 1.32 14.69
CA GLU A 12 36.02 1.57 13.51
C GLU A 12 35.29 2.90 13.71
N THR A 13 35.67 3.92 12.93
CA THR A 13 35.02 5.23 13.00
C THR A 13 33.71 5.13 12.23
N LEU A 14 32.61 5.01 12.98
CA LEU A 14 31.28 4.97 12.39
C LEU A 14 30.94 6.32 11.74
N PRO A 15 30.29 6.31 10.57
CA PRO A 15 29.89 7.55 9.89
C PRO A 15 28.74 8.24 10.63
N THR A 16 28.58 9.55 10.42
CA THR A 16 27.35 10.27 10.76
C THR A 16 26.42 10.26 9.54
N LEU A 17 25.13 9.98 9.76
CA LEU A 17 24.10 10.23 8.75
C LEU A 17 23.69 11.70 8.85
N GLU A 18 23.99 12.49 7.83
CA GLU A 18 23.58 13.88 7.74
C GLU A 18 22.73 14.08 6.48
N ILE A 19 21.56 14.69 6.65
CA ILE A 19 20.66 15.08 5.56
C ILE A 19 20.30 16.55 5.76
N ALA A 20 20.74 17.40 4.83
CA ALA A 20 20.55 18.83 4.89
C ALA A 20 19.11 19.25 4.51
N ALA A 21 18.77 20.51 4.80
CA ALA A 21 17.48 21.08 4.41
C ALA A 21 17.34 21.08 2.87
N GLY A 22 16.22 20.56 2.37
CA GLY A 22 15.97 20.42 0.93
C GLY A 22 16.66 19.22 0.27
N GLU A 23 17.45 18.45 1.01
CA GLU A 23 18.07 17.22 0.52
C GLU A 23 17.13 16.03 0.65
N THR A 24 17.19 15.11 -0.30
CA THR A 24 16.55 13.79 -0.19
C THR A 24 17.60 12.70 -0.37
N LEU A 25 17.81 11.89 0.66
CA LEU A 25 18.64 10.70 0.60
C LEU A 25 17.74 9.47 0.49
N THR A 26 17.99 8.63 -0.53
CA THR A 26 17.27 7.36 -0.69
C THR A 26 18.13 6.18 -0.29
N LEU A 27 17.65 5.33 0.63
CA LEU A 27 18.33 4.12 1.07
C LEU A 27 17.48 2.85 0.82
N PRO A 28 18.10 1.69 0.52
CA PRO A 28 17.41 0.41 0.64
C PRO A 28 17.15 0.08 2.11
N ALA A 29 16.04 -0.60 2.42
CA ALA A 29 15.80 -1.11 3.77
C ALA A 29 16.82 -2.21 4.10
N ARG A 30 17.64 -2.00 5.13
CA ARG A 30 18.58 -2.95 5.74
C ARG A 30 19.08 -2.37 7.07
N THR A 31 20.05 -3.02 7.70
CA THR A 31 20.71 -2.48 8.89
C THR A 31 21.80 -1.48 8.53
N TYR A 32 21.77 -0.32 9.19
CA TYR A 32 22.80 0.72 9.14
C TYR A 32 23.27 1.05 10.54
N ARG A 33 24.58 1.28 10.69
CA ARG A 33 25.21 1.73 11.94
C ARG A 33 25.80 3.11 11.72
N TYR A 34 25.49 4.04 12.63
CA TYR A 34 25.97 5.41 12.59
C TYR A 34 26.48 5.84 13.96
N ALA A 35 27.46 6.74 13.96
CA ALA A 35 27.87 7.46 15.16
C ALA A 35 26.76 8.39 15.63
N ASN A 36 26.20 9.20 14.72
CA ASN A 36 25.08 10.09 14.99
C ASN A 36 24.12 10.13 13.78
N ILE A 37 22.88 10.56 13.99
CA ILE A 37 21.91 10.81 12.93
C ILE A 37 21.43 12.26 13.03
N ALA A 38 21.45 12.99 11.93
CA ALA A 38 20.96 14.35 11.83
C ALA A 38 20.17 14.53 10.53
N ILE A 39 18.85 14.71 10.65
CA ILE A 39 17.96 15.05 9.54
C ILE A 39 17.42 16.44 9.82
N ALA A 40 17.91 17.44 9.08
CA ALA A 40 17.52 18.83 9.25
C ALA A 40 16.05 19.06 8.84
N PRO A 41 15.40 20.14 9.31
CA PRO A 41 14.08 20.53 8.82
C PRO A 41 14.06 20.65 7.30
N GLY A 42 13.08 20.01 6.65
CA GLY A 42 12.98 19.94 5.19
C GLY A 42 13.93 18.93 4.51
N GLY A 43 14.80 18.26 5.26
CA GLY A 43 15.55 17.09 4.80
C GLY A 43 14.68 15.83 4.80
N ILE A 44 14.89 14.93 3.85
CA ILE A 44 14.09 13.72 3.67
C ILE A 44 15.00 12.49 3.60
N LEU A 45 14.78 11.54 4.51
CA LEU A 45 15.26 10.17 4.36
C LEU A 45 14.14 9.33 3.73
N SER A 46 14.32 8.93 2.48
CA SER A 46 13.38 8.09 1.74
C SER A 46 13.87 6.66 1.65
N ILE A 47 12.99 5.69 1.84
CA ILE A 47 13.33 4.27 1.72
C ILE A 47 12.75 3.72 0.43
N ALA A 48 13.60 2.97 -0.31
CA ALA A 48 13.23 2.41 -1.60
C ALA A 48 11.96 1.54 -1.48
N GLU A 49 11.01 1.75 -2.40
CA GLU A 49 9.79 0.95 -2.50
C GLU A 49 10.10 -0.52 -2.78
N ASN A 50 9.10 -1.39 -2.56
CA ASN A 50 9.20 -2.84 -2.69
C ASN A 50 10.20 -3.48 -1.71
N ALA A 51 10.57 -2.79 -0.63
CA ALA A 51 11.35 -3.36 0.46
C ALA A 51 10.63 -4.58 1.05
N ARG A 52 11.42 -5.57 1.51
CA ARG A 52 10.93 -6.84 2.08
C ARG A 52 11.46 -7.11 3.48
N GLN A 53 12.18 -6.16 4.06
CA GLN A 53 12.84 -6.28 5.35
C GLN A 53 12.79 -4.96 6.10
N TRP A 54 12.99 -5.03 7.41
CA TRP A 54 13.08 -3.88 8.29
C TRP A 54 14.20 -2.93 7.85
N LEU A 55 13.94 -1.63 7.95
CA LEU A 55 15.00 -0.64 8.08
C LEU A 55 15.41 -0.59 9.55
N ILE A 56 16.68 -0.82 9.82
CA ILE A 56 17.24 -0.75 11.17
C ILE A 56 18.30 0.34 11.16
N LEU A 57 18.04 1.42 11.88
CA LEU A 57 18.98 2.51 12.11
C LEU A 57 19.53 2.35 13.52
N HIS A 58 20.80 1.98 13.64
CA HIS A 58 21.49 1.81 14.91
C HIS A 58 22.47 2.97 15.12
N CYS A 59 22.09 3.92 15.96
CA CYS A 59 22.86 5.10 16.30
C CYS A 59 23.53 4.92 17.66
N GLU A 60 24.86 4.96 17.73
CA GLU A 60 25.59 4.86 19.01
C GLU A 60 25.41 6.15 19.86
N GLY A 61 25.40 7.31 19.21
CA GLY A 61 25.28 8.64 19.82
C GLY A 61 23.88 9.23 19.68
N ASP A 62 23.81 10.53 19.39
CA ASP A 62 22.57 11.30 19.32
C ASP A 62 21.88 11.14 17.95
N ALA A 63 20.55 11.13 17.98
CA ALA A 63 19.70 11.15 16.80
C ALA A 63 18.76 12.37 16.83
N ARG A 64 18.94 13.28 15.87
CA ARG A 64 18.12 14.46 15.65
C ARG A 64 17.33 14.30 14.36
N VAL A 65 16.03 14.10 14.46
CA VAL A 65 15.13 13.87 13.32
C VAL A 65 14.11 15.00 13.23
N TYR A 66 14.54 16.17 12.75
CA TYR A 66 13.67 17.33 12.56
C TYR A 66 13.06 17.38 11.15
N GLY A 67 13.62 16.61 10.22
CA GLY A 67 13.07 16.40 8.89
C GLY A 67 12.06 15.25 8.83
N THR A 68 11.99 14.61 7.66
CA THR A 68 11.03 13.53 7.41
C THR A 68 11.72 12.21 7.10
N ILE A 69 11.24 11.12 7.69
CA ILE A 69 11.54 9.76 7.25
C ILE A 69 10.31 9.21 6.52
N VAL A 70 10.47 8.77 5.27
CA VAL A 70 9.41 8.17 4.46
C VAL A 70 9.76 6.72 4.17
N PHE A 71 8.95 5.80 4.65
CA PHE A 71 9.05 4.39 4.28
C PHE A 71 7.65 3.84 4.02
N ARG A 72 7.27 3.79 2.74
CA ARG A 72 6.00 3.27 2.24
C ARG A 72 6.26 2.25 1.14
N GLY A 73 5.23 1.54 0.72
CA GLY A 73 5.35 0.55 -0.36
C GLY A 73 6.15 -0.68 0.06
N PHE A 74 5.96 -1.14 1.30
CA PHE A 74 6.53 -2.38 1.77
C PHE A 74 5.85 -3.57 1.09
N HIS A 75 6.65 -4.49 0.57
CA HIS A 75 6.20 -5.73 -0.02
C HIS A 75 6.16 -6.82 1.04
N SER A 76 4.95 -7.18 1.47
CA SER A 76 4.75 -8.30 2.38
C SER A 76 4.39 -9.58 1.64
N THR A 77 4.83 -10.71 2.20
CA THR A 77 4.23 -12.02 2.00
C THR A 77 3.24 -12.31 3.13
N THR A 78 2.59 -13.48 3.10
CA THR A 78 1.70 -13.94 4.17
C THR A 78 2.43 -14.25 5.49
N ASP A 79 3.74 -14.43 5.41
CA ASP A 79 4.59 -14.77 6.54
C ASP A 79 5.01 -13.51 7.32
N PRO A 80 5.18 -13.62 8.65
CA PRO A 80 5.73 -12.54 9.45
C PRO A 80 7.13 -12.14 8.98
N VAL A 81 7.37 -10.84 8.92
CA VAL A 81 8.70 -10.27 8.66
C VAL A 81 9.42 -10.13 10.00
N GLU A 82 10.51 -10.87 10.13
CA GLU A 82 11.35 -10.89 11.32
C GLU A 82 12.69 -10.22 11.05
N ALA A 83 13.23 -9.56 12.08
CA ALA A 83 14.59 -9.05 12.07
C ALA A 83 15.16 -9.03 13.48
N GLN A 84 16.49 -9.10 13.57
CA GLN A 84 17.21 -8.91 14.82
C GLN A 84 18.07 -7.66 14.70
N ALA A 85 17.89 -6.72 15.62
CA ALA A 85 18.69 -5.51 15.70
C ALA A 85 20.07 -5.81 16.32
N PRO A 86 21.09 -4.96 16.09
CA PRO A 86 22.42 -5.12 16.67
C PRO A 86 22.45 -5.17 18.21
N ASP A 87 21.47 -4.56 18.88
CA ASP A 87 21.32 -4.60 20.33
C ASP A 87 20.63 -5.89 20.84
N GLY A 88 20.36 -6.84 19.94
CA GLY A 88 19.77 -8.14 20.24
C GLY A 88 18.25 -8.19 20.17
N GLU A 89 17.58 -7.04 20.03
CA GLU A 89 16.12 -6.93 19.98
C GLU A 89 15.57 -7.71 18.77
N ARG A 90 14.53 -8.52 19.01
CA ARG A 90 13.88 -9.31 17.95
C ARG A 90 12.55 -8.69 17.60
N MET A 91 12.47 -8.16 16.39
CA MET A 91 11.27 -7.57 15.85
C MET A 91 10.54 -8.57 14.97
N ARG A 92 9.22 -8.61 15.11
CA ARG A 92 8.33 -9.43 14.30
C ARG A 92 7.10 -8.63 13.97
N HIS A 93 6.75 -8.56 12.69
CA HIS A 93 5.51 -7.92 12.25
C HIS A 93 4.86 -8.77 11.17
N ARG A 94 3.53 -8.88 11.24
CA ARG A 94 2.73 -9.57 10.23
C ARG A 94 1.68 -8.59 9.74
N PHE A 95 1.69 -8.35 8.44
CA PHE A 95 0.57 -7.69 7.77
C PHE A 95 -0.54 -8.73 7.60
N VAL A 96 -1.73 -8.43 8.10
CA VAL A 96 -2.83 -9.40 8.18
C VAL A 96 -3.48 -9.56 6.81
N GLN A 97 -3.66 -8.44 6.09
CA GLN A 97 -4.21 -8.33 4.74
C GLN A 97 -5.64 -8.86 4.59
N ASP A 98 -6.44 -8.81 5.66
CA ASP A 98 -7.83 -9.30 5.68
C ASP A 98 -8.83 -8.35 4.99
N ASN A 99 -8.41 -7.13 4.66
CA ASN A 99 -9.27 -6.13 4.04
C ASN A 99 -9.63 -6.50 2.60
N LEU A 100 -10.90 -6.31 2.23
CA LEU A 100 -11.46 -6.78 0.96
C LEU A 100 -11.55 -5.68 -0.10
N GLY A 101 -11.41 -6.08 -1.36
CA GLY A 101 -11.82 -5.26 -2.50
C GLY A 101 -13.33 -5.07 -2.54
N GLY A 102 -13.77 -4.01 -3.23
CA GLY A 102 -15.18 -3.74 -3.43
C GLY A 102 -15.79 -4.69 -4.46
N ASP A 103 -17.09 -4.94 -4.33
CA ASP A 103 -17.86 -5.68 -5.34
C ASP A 103 -17.99 -4.90 -6.65
N GLY A 104 -18.04 -5.61 -7.78
CA GLY A 104 -18.41 -5.05 -9.06
C GLY A 104 -19.92 -4.81 -9.17
N GLY A 105 -20.33 -3.82 -9.95
CA GLY A 105 -21.73 -3.54 -10.24
C GLY A 105 -22.31 -4.47 -11.30
N ASP A 106 -23.62 -4.73 -11.27
CA ASP A 106 -24.31 -5.48 -12.32
C ASP A 106 -24.50 -4.65 -13.60
N GLY A 107 -24.53 -5.35 -14.74
CA GLY A 107 -24.89 -4.78 -16.03
C GLY A 107 -26.38 -4.50 -16.17
N GLY A 108 -26.71 -3.51 -16.98
CA GLY A 108 -28.07 -3.13 -17.32
C GLY A 108 -28.67 -3.99 -18.43
N SER A 109 -30.00 -4.05 -18.44
CA SER A 109 -30.79 -4.66 -19.50
C SER A 109 -31.23 -3.63 -20.54
N LYS A 110 -31.52 -4.11 -21.75
CA LYS A 110 -32.31 -3.36 -22.73
C LYS A 110 -33.52 -4.17 -23.16
N GLY A 111 -34.71 -3.68 -22.83
CA GLY A 111 -35.99 -4.34 -23.14
C GLY A 111 -36.32 -5.54 -22.25
N VAL A 112 -37.42 -6.23 -22.60
CA VAL A 112 -37.97 -7.35 -21.84
C VAL A 112 -37.28 -8.64 -22.28
N GLY A 113 -36.47 -9.25 -21.41
CA GLY A 113 -35.87 -10.58 -21.63
C GLY A 113 -34.33 -10.65 -21.59
N ASN A 114 -33.62 -9.55 -21.79
CA ASN A 114 -32.14 -9.55 -21.84
C ASN A 114 -31.53 -8.90 -20.61
N ARG A 115 -31.26 -9.72 -19.59
CA ARG A 115 -30.58 -9.27 -18.36
C ARG A 115 -29.12 -8.91 -18.65
N GLY A 116 -28.61 -7.89 -17.99
CA GLY A 116 -27.16 -7.73 -17.85
C GLY A 116 -26.56 -8.78 -16.93
N GLY A 117 -25.26 -9.02 -17.08
CA GLY A 117 -24.50 -9.91 -16.24
C GLY A 117 -24.37 -9.39 -14.82
N ARG A 118 -24.09 -10.30 -13.89
CA ARG A 118 -23.82 -10.00 -12.49
C ARG A 118 -22.38 -9.52 -12.31
N GLY A 119 -22.19 -8.54 -11.43
CA GLY A 119 -20.87 -8.18 -10.93
C GLY A 119 -20.28 -9.29 -10.04
N ALA A 120 -18.96 -9.36 -9.96
CA ALA A 120 -18.26 -10.30 -9.11
C ALA A 120 -17.99 -9.69 -7.72
N HIS A 121 -17.78 -10.56 -6.73
CA HIS A 121 -17.36 -10.12 -5.41
C HIS A 121 -15.88 -9.72 -5.38
N GLY A 122 -15.56 -8.73 -4.56
CA GLY A 122 -14.18 -8.40 -4.25
C GLY A 122 -13.54 -9.46 -3.34
N THR A 123 -12.20 -9.47 -3.32
CA THR A 123 -11.38 -10.36 -2.51
C THR A 123 -10.24 -9.58 -1.86
N ALA A 124 -9.45 -10.22 -1.01
CA ALA A 124 -8.23 -9.62 -0.45
C ALA A 124 -7.20 -9.19 -1.51
N ASP A 125 -7.28 -9.71 -2.73
CA ASP A 125 -6.32 -9.45 -3.82
C ASP A 125 -6.81 -8.42 -4.84
N HIS A 126 -8.13 -8.20 -4.96
CA HIS A 126 -8.70 -7.32 -5.98
C HIS A 126 -10.17 -6.98 -5.71
N GLY A 127 -10.64 -5.87 -6.28
CA GLY A 127 -12.06 -5.63 -6.46
C GLY A 127 -12.68 -6.60 -7.47
N GLY A 128 -14.00 -6.77 -7.40
CA GLY A 128 -14.75 -7.61 -8.33
C GLY A 128 -14.98 -6.91 -9.68
N GLY A 129 -14.97 -7.64 -10.78
CA GLY A 129 -15.33 -7.11 -12.10
C GLY A 129 -16.82 -6.76 -12.19
N GLY A 130 -17.16 -5.76 -12.99
CA GLY A 130 -18.54 -5.38 -13.30
C GLY A 130 -19.18 -6.31 -14.33
N GLY A 131 -20.50 -6.52 -14.25
CA GLY A 131 -21.23 -7.36 -15.19
C GLY A 131 -21.41 -6.70 -16.57
N GLY A 132 -21.36 -7.50 -17.63
CA GLY A 132 -21.57 -7.04 -19.00
C GLY A 132 -23.03 -6.68 -19.26
N ALA A 133 -23.29 -5.85 -20.26
CA ALA A 133 -24.63 -5.42 -20.61
C ALA A 133 -25.39 -6.45 -21.44
N GLY A 134 -26.71 -6.51 -21.25
CA GLY A 134 -27.61 -7.23 -22.14
C GLY A 134 -27.80 -6.51 -23.48
N PHE A 135 -27.98 -7.27 -24.55
CA PHE A 135 -28.23 -6.79 -25.91
C PHE A 135 -29.60 -7.21 -26.42
N ASN A 136 -30.29 -6.27 -27.07
CA ASN A 136 -31.55 -6.53 -27.75
C ASN A 136 -31.49 -5.99 -29.18
N GLY A 137 -31.52 -6.85 -30.19
CA GLY A 137 -31.61 -6.46 -31.60
C GLY A 137 -32.50 -7.44 -32.32
N ARG A 138 -33.81 -7.18 -32.34
CA ARG A 138 -34.82 -8.10 -32.92
C ARG A 138 -34.35 -8.69 -34.26
N PRO A 139 -34.27 -10.03 -34.40
CA PRO A 139 -34.72 -11.06 -33.45
C PRO A 139 -33.69 -11.48 -32.39
N ASN A 140 -32.45 -11.04 -32.50
CA ASN A 140 -31.32 -11.45 -31.67
C ASN A 140 -31.33 -10.78 -30.29
N MET A 141 -31.50 -11.60 -29.27
CA MET A 141 -31.55 -11.21 -27.86
C MET A 141 -30.43 -11.97 -27.15
N GLN A 142 -29.52 -11.26 -26.49
CA GLN A 142 -28.36 -11.86 -25.85
C GLN A 142 -28.16 -11.28 -24.44
N PRO A 143 -28.05 -12.12 -23.40
CA PRO A 143 -27.73 -11.64 -22.07
C PRO A 143 -26.28 -11.12 -21.99
N GLY A 144 -26.04 -10.24 -21.04
CA GLY A 144 -24.67 -9.86 -20.68
C GLY A 144 -23.97 -11.00 -19.94
N GLY A 145 -22.67 -11.13 -20.12
CA GLY A 145 -21.84 -12.07 -19.38
C GLY A 145 -21.62 -11.60 -17.94
N ASP A 146 -21.64 -12.53 -16.99
CA ASP A 146 -21.22 -12.30 -15.63
C ASP A 146 -19.71 -11.99 -15.58
N ALA A 147 -19.30 -11.18 -14.61
CA ALA A 147 -17.89 -10.96 -14.33
C ALA A 147 -17.23 -12.22 -13.77
N SER A 148 -15.91 -12.33 -13.96
CA SER A 148 -15.10 -13.43 -13.41
C SER A 148 -13.94 -12.88 -12.58
N ALA A 149 -14.03 -13.06 -11.26
CA ALA A 149 -13.10 -12.46 -10.30
C ALA A 149 -12.99 -10.94 -10.54
N TRP A 150 -11.79 -10.43 -10.84
CA TRP A 150 -11.60 -9.01 -11.15
C TRP A 150 -11.96 -8.63 -12.60
N ARG A 151 -12.18 -9.59 -13.51
CA ARG A 151 -12.43 -9.26 -14.92
C ARG A 151 -13.88 -8.94 -15.18
N GLY A 152 -14.12 -7.85 -15.88
CA GLY A 152 -15.43 -7.43 -16.34
C GLY A 152 -16.10 -8.46 -17.25
N GLY A 153 -17.41 -8.58 -17.13
CA GLY A 153 -18.24 -9.43 -17.97
C GLY A 153 -18.37 -8.87 -19.39
N ARG A 154 -18.41 -9.74 -20.39
CA ARG A 154 -18.56 -9.30 -21.79
C ARG A 154 -20.00 -8.90 -22.09
N SER A 155 -20.16 -7.89 -22.93
CA SER A 155 -21.44 -7.54 -23.54
C SER A 155 -22.03 -8.71 -24.33
N GLY A 156 -23.34 -8.87 -24.28
CA GLY A 156 -24.07 -9.76 -25.19
C GLY A 156 -24.21 -9.18 -26.60
N GLY A 157 -23.75 -7.95 -26.86
CA GLY A 157 -23.98 -7.25 -28.14
C GLY A 157 -22.72 -7.09 -28.99
N HIS A 158 -22.80 -6.15 -29.94
CA HIS A 158 -21.63 -5.73 -30.70
C HIS A 158 -20.59 -5.06 -29.79
N ARG A 159 -19.40 -5.67 -29.73
CA ARG A 159 -18.20 -5.09 -29.12
C ARG A 159 -17.86 -3.76 -29.80
N PRO A 160 -17.26 -2.79 -29.08
CA PRO A 160 -16.79 -2.87 -27.68
C PRO A 160 -17.77 -2.30 -26.64
N HIS A 161 -19.05 -2.10 -27.00
CA HIS A 161 -19.99 -1.40 -26.13
C HIS A 161 -20.62 -2.33 -25.09
N GLY A 162 -20.75 -1.83 -23.85
CA GLY A 162 -21.39 -2.56 -22.76
C GLY A 162 -20.56 -3.69 -22.13
N ASP A 163 -19.23 -3.71 -22.30
CA ASP A 163 -18.37 -4.58 -21.49
C ASP A 163 -18.28 -4.03 -20.06
N GLY A 164 -18.32 -4.91 -19.06
CA GLY A 164 -18.17 -4.54 -17.66
C GLY A 164 -16.76 -4.05 -17.33
N GLY A 165 -16.64 -3.20 -16.32
CA GLY A 165 -15.34 -2.69 -15.89
C GLY A 165 -14.54 -3.72 -15.08
N ASP A 166 -13.23 -3.79 -15.28
CA ASP A 166 -12.34 -4.59 -14.44
C ASP A 166 -12.24 -4.01 -13.01
N GLY A 167 -12.15 -4.87 -12.01
CA GLY A 167 -11.87 -4.49 -10.62
C GLY A 167 -10.42 -4.04 -10.43
N GLY A 168 -10.19 -3.13 -9.48
CA GLY A 168 -8.86 -2.68 -9.10
C GLY A 168 -8.05 -3.82 -8.48
N ARG A 169 -6.76 -3.94 -8.82
CA ARG A 169 -5.88 -4.99 -8.27
C ARG A 169 -5.07 -4.44 -7.10
N ARG A 170 -4.93 -5.21 -6.01
CA ARG A 170 -4.11 -4.83 -4.86
C ARG A 170 -2.67 -4.59 -5.29
N LEU A 171 -2.06 -3.54 -4.73
CA LEU A 171 -0.64 -3.29 -4.90
C LEU A 171 0.15 -4.33 -4.10
N ARG A 172 1.05 -5.05 -4.79
CA ARG A 172 1.95 -6.02 -4.13
C ARG A 172 2.83 -5.36 -3.08
N ALA A 173 3.23 -4.12 -3.32
CA ALA A 173 3.96 -3.27 -2.40
C ALA A 173 3.03 -2.16 -1.90
N GLY A 174 1.96 -2.54 -1.22
CA GLY A 174 0.94 -1.61 -0.75
C GLY A 174 1.12 -1.18 0.70
N ASN A 175 1.89 -1.91 1.51
CA ASN A 175 1.89 -1.68 2.96
C ASN A 175 2.84 -0.55 3.38
N GLY A 176 2.67 -0.08 4.61
CA GLY A 176 3.58 0.84 5.28
C GLY A 176 4.91 0.19 5.67
N GLY A 177 5.94 1.02 5.87
CA GLY A 177 7.30 0.56 6.18
C GLY A 177 7.48 0.02 7.58
N LEU A 178 8.52 -0.79 7.77
CA LEU A 178 8.94 -1.35 9.06
C LEU A 178 10.25 -0.70 9.49
N LEU A 179 10.18 0.19 10.48
CA LEU A 179 11.30 1.00 10.95
C LEU A 179 11.63 0.68 12.41
N TYR A 180 12.90 0.37 12.64
CA TYR A 180 13.52 0.33 13.95
C TYR A 180 14.61 1.38 14.06
N LEU A 181 14.52 2.21 15.09
CA LEU A 181 15.52 3.22 15.42
C LEU A 181 16.03 2.96 16.84
N TYR A 182 17.30 2.56 16.94
CA TYR A 182 18.03 2.49 18.20
C TYR A 182 18.93 3.70 18.35
N VAL A 183 18.88 4.35 19.51
CA VAL A 183 19.66 5.54 19.84
C VAL A 183 20.33 5.36 21.20
N GLY A 184 21.65 5.14 21.19
CA GLY A 184 22.45 5.01 22.42
C GLY A 184 22.61 6.32 23.20
N GLY A 185 22.45 7.46 22.53
CA GLY A 185 22.41 8.79 23.12
C GLY A 185 21.00 9.35 23.27
N SER A 186 20.84 10.62 22.93
CA SER A 186 19.55 11.31 22.97
C SER A 186 18.82 11.29 21.63
N PHE A 187 17.51 11.02 21.70
CA PHE A 187 16.60 11.15 20.57
C PHE A 187 15.79 12.44 20.72
N ASP A 188 15.89 13.30 19.71
CA ASP A 188 15.09 14.51 19.57
C ASP A 188 14.51 14.56 18.17
N ALA A 189 13.18 14.58 18.07
CA ALA A 189 12.48 14.65 16.80
C ALA A 189 11.45 15.77 16.80
N THR A 190 11.75 16.85 17.51
CA THR A 190 10.89 18.04 17.60
C THR A 190 10.60 18.58 16.20
N GLY A 191 9.32 18.66 15.85
CA GLY A 191 8.85 19.08 14.52
C GLY A 191 9.10 18.07 13.39
N GLY A 192 9.71 16.93 13.69
CA GLY A 192 9.99 15.85 12.76
C GLY A 192 8.77 15.02 12.40
N ARG A 193 8.90 14.24 11.34
CA ARG A 193 7.82 13.40 10.80
C ARG A 193 8.30 12.04 10.35
N ILE A 194 7.51 11.02 10.63
CA ILE A 194 7.74 9.64 10.19
C ILE A 194 6.49 9.13 9.45
N GLU A 195 6.62 8.90 8.15
CA GLU A 195 5.56 8.46 7.24
C GLU A 195 5.71 6.97 6.92
N LEU A 196 4.93 6.15 7.60
CA LEU A 196 4.85 4.68 7.45
C LEU A 196 3.45 4.24 7.04
N ALA A 197 2.67 5.10 6.38
CA ALA A 197 1.30 4.77 5.99
C ALA A 197 1.24 3.79 4.81
N GLY A 198 0.20 2.96 4.80
CA GLY A 198 -0.17 2.14 3.65
C GLY A 198 -0.50 3.00 2.42
N LEU A 199 -0.43 2.40 1.24
CA LEU A 199 -0.84 3.01 -0.03
C LEU A 199 -2.33 2.76 -0.28
N ASP A 200 -2.97 3.71 -0.94
CA ASP A 200 -4.37 3.54 -1.33
C ASP A 200 -4.54 2.46 -2.39
N GLY A 201 -5.68 1.77 -2.35
CA GLY A 201 -6.04 0.77 -3.34
C GLY A 201 -6.30 1.40 -4.71
N PRO A 202 -5.87 0.78 -5.82
CA PRO A 202 -6.26 1.23 -7.15
C PRO A 202 -7.78 1.19 -7.38
N ALA A 203 -8.30 2.19 -8.08
CA ALA A 203 -9.71 2.24 -8.45
C ALA A 203 -10.10 1.14 -9.44
N GLY A 204 -11.36 0.71 -9.39
CA GLY A 204 -11.97 -0.11 -10.42
C GLY A 204 -12.21 0.67 -11.72
N VAL A 205 -12.23 -0.04 -12.83
CA VAL A 205 -12.47 0.52 -14.18
C VAL A 205 -13.96 0.75 -14.38
N ASN A 206 -14.31 1.81 -15.10
CA ASN A 206 -15.70 2.08 -15.47
C ASN A 206 -16.21 1.02 -16.47
N GLY A 207 -17.49 0.67 -16.35
CA GLY A 207 -18.19 -0.13 -17.34
C GLY A 207 -18.45 0.64 -18.63
N GLY A 208 -18.52 -0.08 -19.74
CA GLY A 208 -18.84 0.46 -21.05
C GLY A 208 -20.25 1.05 -21.11
N ALA A 209 -20.37 2.19 -21.80
CA ALA A 209 -21.66 2.78 -22.08
C ALA A 209 -22.52 1.87 -22.98
N GLY A 210 -23.83 1.94 -22.78
CA GLY A 210 -24.79 1.33 -23.70
C GLY A 210 -24.88 2.07 -25.03
N THR A 211 -25.42 1.43 -26.05
CA THR A 211 -25.58 2.00 -27.39
C THR A 211 -26.94 1.68 -28.00
N GLY A 212 -27.37 2.50 -28.97
CA GLY A 212 -28.67 2.38 -29.66
C GLY A 212 -29.81 3.15 -28.97
N GLY A 213 -30.85 3.51 -29.72
CA GLY A 213 -32.06 4.17 -29.21
C GLY A 213 -33.27 3.24 -29.15
N GLY A 214 -34.18 3.46 -28.20
CA GLY A 214 -35.42 2.68 -28.06
C GLY A 214 -35.19 1.24 -27.57
N ALA A 215 -36.02 0.30 -28.04
CA ALA A 215 -35.99 -1.10 -27.62
C ALA A 215 -34.79 -1.89 -28.18
N VAL A 216 -33.99 -1.30 -29.07
CA VAL A 216 -32.86 -1.95 -29.74
C VAL A 216 -31.51 -1.37 -29.27
N GLY A 217 -30.52 -2.22 -29.08
CA GLY A 217 -29.14 -1.90 -28.76
C GLY A 217 -28.64 -2.59 -27.49
N THR A 218 -27.51 -2.10 -26.98
CA THR A 218 -26.83 -2.62 -25.80
C THR A 218 -27.14 -1.77 -24.58
N GLY A 219 -27.44 -2.40 -23.44
CA GLY A 219 -27.56 -1.71 -22.16
C GLY A 219 -26.23 -1.12 -21.67
N PRO A 220 -26.23 -0.28 -20.63
CA PRO A 220 -25.01 0.11 -19.93
C PRO A 220 -24.43 -1.05 -19.11
N ALA A 221 -23.11 -1.17 -18.99
CA ALA A 221 -22.44 -2.20 -18.19
C ALA A 221 -22.22 -1.77 -16.74
N GLY A 222 -21.95 -2.71 -15.84
CA GLY A 222 -21.56 -2.42 -14.46
C GLY A 222 -20.09 -1.97 -14.35
N GLY A 223 -19.79 -1.13 -13.37
CA GLY A 223 -18.41 -0.73 -13.05
C GLY A 223 -17.68 -1.76 -12.19
N GLY A 224 -16.37 -1.87 -12.32
CA GLY A 224 -15.55 -2.74 -11.47
C GLY A 224 -15.40 -2.19 -10.06
N GLY A 225 -15.28 -3.04 -9.04
CA GLY A 225 -15.02 -2.63 -7.67
C GLY A 225 -13.58 -2.17 -7.46
N GLY A 226 -13.34 -1.32 -6.45
CA GLY A 226 -12.01 -0.85 -6.10
C GLY A 226 -11.17 -1.88 -5.34
N ALA A 227 -9.85 -1.77 -5.42
CA ALA A 227 -8.93 -2.65 -4.70
C ALA A 227 -8.93 -2.35 -3.19
N PRO A 228 -8.55 -3.32 -2.33
CA PRO A 228 -8.26 -3.05 -0.94
C PRO A 228 -7.05 -2.11 -0.77
N GLY A 229 -7.06 -1.28 0.28
CA GLY A 229 -5.92 -0.45 0.68
C GLY A 229 -4.78 -1.25 1.33
N GLY A 230 -3.57 -0.70 1.36
CA GLY A 230 -2.46 -1.29 2.09
C GLY A 230 -2.53 -1.01 3.59
N GLU A 231 -1.99 -1.90 4.41
CA GLU A 231 -1.94 -1.69 5.87
C GLU A 231 -0.85 -0.69 6.25
N GLY A 232 -1.02 -0.03 7.39
CA GLY A 232 -0.01 0.83 8.00
C GLY A 232 1.20 0.05 8.50
N GLY A 233 2.34 0.73 8.61
CA GLY A 233 3.62 0.15 8.97
C GLY A 233 3.86 0.03 10.47
N ARG A 234 5.10 -0.24 10.86
CA ARG A 234 5.48 -0.32 12.27
C ARG A 234 6.70 0.54 12.55
N LEU A 235 6.59 1.36 13.58
CA LEU A 235 7.71 2.11 14.16
C LEU A 235 8.06 1.51 15.53
N VAL A 236 9.35 1.24 15.73
CA VAL A 236 9.91 0.97 17.05
C VAL A 236 11.07 1.93 17.26
N VAL A 237 11.01 2.75 18.31
CA VAL A 237 12.10 3.63 18.72
C VAL A 237 12.56 3.21 20.11
N LYS A 238 13.84 2.92 20.24
CA LYS A 238 14.50 2.64 21.52
C LYS A 238 15.61 3.66 21.72
N ALA A 239 15.50 4.47 22.77
CA ALA A 239 16.45 5.54 23.02
C ALA A 239 16.88 5.58 24.49
N ALA A 240 18.17 5.79 24.74
CA ALA A 240 18.67 5.96 26.11
C ALA A 240 18.05 7.19 26.80
N ARG A 241 17.76 8.24 26.03
CA ARG A 241 17.03 9.42 26.50
C ARG A 241 16.20 10.06 25.40
N ILE A 242 14.97 10.46 25.71
CA ILE A 242 14.18 11.38 24.89
C ILE A 242 14.48 12.82 25.33
N ALA A 243 15.03 13.65 24.45
CA ALA A 243 15.52 15.00 24.79
C ALA A 243 14.62 16.14 24.28
N GLY A 244 13.61 15.84 23.48
CA GLY A 244 12.64 16.79 22.93
C GLY A 244 11.29 16.13 22.68
N ASP A 245 10.52 16.68 21.76
CA ASP A 245 9.22 16.10 21.39
C ASP A 245 9.39 14.89 20.48
N LEU A 246 8.43 13.98 20.56
CA LEU A 246 8.32 12.84 19.65
C LEU A 246 7.88 13.33 18.25
N PRO A 247 8.27 12.64 17.17
CA PRO A 247 7.86 13.05 15.83
C PRO A 247 6.35 12.84 15.64
N THR A 248 5.77 13.56 14.69
CA THR A 248 4.45 13.17 14.17
C THR A 248 4.61 11.87 13.39
N VAL A 249 3.88 10.83 13.77
CA VAL A 249 3.96 9.52 13.11
C VAL A 249 2.65 9.20 12.40
N ASN A 250 2.75 8.88 11.11
CA ASN A 250 1.63 8.39 10.32
C ASN A 250 1.82 6.91 10.00
N VAL A 251 1.06 6.07 10.69
CA VAL A 251 0.95 4.61 10.44
C VAL A 251 -0.46 4.24 9.99
N GLN A 252 -1.22 5.15 9.39
CA GLN A 252 -2.57 4.82 8.93
C GLN A 252 -2.53 3.81 7.78
N GLY A 253 -3.54 2.96 7.69
CA GLY A 253 -3.79 2.18 6.48
C GLY A 253 -4.18 3.09 5.33
N GLY A 254 -3.86 2.66 4.11
CA GLY A 254 -4.33 3.32 2.89
C GLY A 254 -5.84 3.12 2.73
N ALA A 255 -6.51 4.09 2.10
CA ALA A 255 -7.90 3.96 1.73
C ALA A 255 -8.10 2.84 0.71
N GLY A 256 -9.27 2.23 0.68
CA GLY A 256 -9.64 1.36 -0.42
C GLY A 256 -9.86 2.15 -1.71
N GLY A 257 -9.60 1.53 -2.84
CA GLY A 257 -9.81 2.13 -4.14
C GLY A 257 -11.27 2.43 -4.39
N ALA A 258 -11.56 3.49 -5.14
CA ALA A 258 -12.91 3.80 -5.55
C ALA A 258 -13.46 2.73 -6.52
N GLY A 259 -14.77 2.48 -6.47
CA GLY A 259 -15.44 1.68 -7.49
C GLY A 259 -15.57 2.45 -8.81
N GLY A 260 -15.48 1.72 -9.92
CA GLY A 260 -15.75 2.20 -11.26
C GLY A 260 -17.23 2.52 -11.46
N ARG A 261 -17.50 3.48 -12.34
CA ARG A 261 -18.85 3.92 -12.71
C ARG A 261 -19.46 2.97 -13.74
N GLY A 262 -20.78 2.78 -13.69
CA GLY A 262 -21.52 1.98 -14.65
C GLY A 262 -23.03 2.13 -14.46
N TYR A 263 -23.81 1.21 -15.02
CA TYR A 263 -25.24 1.08 -14.75
C TYR A 263 -25.50 0.94 -13.25
N ARG A 264 -24.81 -0.02 -12.64
CA ARG A 264 -24.52 -0.03 -11.21
C ARG A 264 -23.04 0.25 -11.04
N ASN A 265 -22.74 1.17 -10.15
CA ASN A 265 -21.35 1.45 -9.78
C ASN A 265 -20.78 0.26 -9.02
N GLY A 266 -19.49 0.01 -9.23
CA GLY A 266 -18.71 -0.83 -8.32
C GLY A 266 -18.63 -0.17 -6.93
N ARG A 267 -18.37 -0.98 -5.92
CA ARG A 267 -18.13 -0.50 -4.56
C ARG A 267 -16.66 -0.16 -4.35
N ALA A 268 -16.39 0.71 -3.38
CA ALA A 268 -15.04 0.95 -2.95
C ALA A 268 -14.49 -0.27 -2.20
N GLY A 269 -13.17 -0.46 -2.24
CA GLY A 269 -12.50 -1.42 -1.37
C GLY A 269 -12.46 -0.93 0.07
N GLU A 270 -12.09 -1.82 0.98
CA GLU A 270 -11.86 -1.52 2.38
C GLU A 270 -10.49 -0.88 2.59
N ALA A 271 -10.42 0.05 3.54
CA ALA A 271 -9.15 0.61 3.99
C ALA A 271 -8.29 -0.46 4.67
N GLY A 272 -6.98 -0.29 4.62
CA GLY A 272 -6.05 -1.11 5.41
C GLY A 272 -6.15 -0.79 6.90
N LEU A 273 -5.70 -1.74 7.72
CA LEU A 273 -5.57 -1.51 9.15
C LEU A 273 -4.47 -0.48 9.44
N ALA A 274 -4.66 0.29 10.52
CA ALA A 274 -3.59 1.11 11.04
C ALA A 274 -2.47 0.23 11.63
N GLY A 275 -1.26 0.74 11.54
CA GLY A 275 -0.04 0.13 12.05
C GLY A 275 0.20 0.43 13.53
N MET A 276 1.44 0.23 13.97
CA MET A 276 1.82 0.31 15.39
C MET A 276 3.02 1.22 15.61
N VAL A 277 3.06 1.86 16.77
CA VAL A 277 4.16 2.71 17.22
C VAL A 277 4.53 2.32 18.64
N ASP A 278 5.79 1.93 18.83
CA ASP A 278 6.36 1.54 20.12
C ASP A 278 7.53 2.49 20.46
N TYR A 279 7.45 3.17 21.61
CA TYR A 279 8.57 3.94 22.19
C TYR A 279 9.05 3.20 23.44
N LEU A 280 10.32 2.80 23.45
CA LEU A 280 10.95 1.95 24.46
C LEU A 280 12.13 2.65 25.14
#